data_AF-A0A356XBW8-F1
#
_entry.id   AF-A0A356XBW8-F1
#
_cell.length_a   1.000
_cell.length_b   1.000
_cell.length_c   1.000
_cell.angle_alpha   90.00
_cell.angle_beta   90.00
_cell.angle_gamma   90.00
#
_symmetry.space_group_name_H-M   'P 1'
#
loop_
_entity.id
_entity.type
_entity.pdbx_description
1 polymer ?
#
loop_
_entity_poly.entity_id
_entity_poly.type
_entity_poly.pdbx_seq_one_letter_code
_entity_poly.pdbx_strand_id
1 'polypeptide(L)'
;DEARRQLYVAMTRAKSDLNIHLNGNTLDNITVPGMDRLFDRASYAPPDHLTLQLCHKDIILDHFLTCQYPIAQLRSGEALAVDGQGCRTRDGRVVLRFSKKFADLVASRQKENFVPVRAVIRYIVYWHKENDHGECRILLPEIQFEYRA
;
A
#
# COMPACT_ATOMS: atom_id res chain seq x y z
N ASP A 1 14.11 -18.98 8.58
CA ASP A 1 14.64 -18.69 9.93
C ASP A 1 14.14 -17.38 10.55
N GLU A 2 14.12 -16.27 9.82
CA GLU A 2 13.74 -14.97 10.38
C GLU A 2 12.33 -14.93 11.01
N ALA A 3 11.32 -15.47 10.32
CA ALA A 3 9.94 -15.53 10.85
C ALA A 3 9.81 -16.38 12.13
N ARG A 4 10.55 -17.51 12.21
CA ARG A 4 10.57 -18.36 13.42
C ARG A 4 11.22 -17.63 14.59
N ARG A 5 12.28 -16.85 14.32
CA ARG A 5 12.95 -16.04 15.34
C ARG A 5 12.03 -14.96 15.91
N GLN A 6 11.21 -14.32 15.07
CA GLN A 6 10.25 -13.31 15.53
C GLN A 6 9.25 -13.89 16.53
N LEU A 7 8.71 -15.09 16.26
CA LEU A 7 7.80 -15.79 17.18
C LEU A 7 8.48 -16.12 18.50
N TYR A 8 9.69 -16.69 18.46
CA TYR A 8 10.48 -17.01 19.65
C TYR A 8 10.77 -15.77 20.52
N VAL A 9 11.14 -14.65 19.89
CA VAL A 9 11.41 -13.39 20.60
C VAL A 9 10.14 -12.83 21.24
N ALA A 10 9.01 -12.87 20.55
CA ALA A 10 7.73 -12.41 21.11
C ALA A 10 7.34 -13.24 22.34
N MET A 11 7.46 -14.57 22.25
CA MET A 11 7.12 -15.49 23.35
C MET A 11 8.03 -15.34 24.58
N THR A 12 9.32 -15.08 24.38
CA THR A 12 10.30 -15.03 25.49
C THR A 12 10.47 -13.64 26.10
N ARG A 13 10.06 -12.56 25.40
CA ARG A 13 10.23 -11.18 25.88
C ARG A 13 8.94 -10.48 26.30
N ALA A 14 7.77 -11.08 26.07
CA ALA A 14 6.52 -10.55 26.60
C ALA A 14 6.60 -10.52 28.14
N LYS A 15 6.42 -9.33 28.74
CA LYS A 15 6.57 -9.12 30.19
C LYS A 15 5.28 -9.35 30.97
N SER A 16 4.14 -9.11 30.34
CA SER A 16 2.81 -9.10 30.97
C SER A 16 1.88 -10.02 30.20
N ASP A 17 1.51 -9.61 28.99
CA ASP A 17 0.56 -10.32 28.13
C ASP A 17 1.15 -10.52 26.73
N LEU A 18 0.80 -11.64 26.10
CA LEU A 18 1.13 -11.96 24.72
C LEU A 18 -0.18 -12.22 23.95
N ASN A 19 -0.58 -11.25 23.12
CA ASN A 19 -1.73 -11.38 22.24
C ASN A 19 -1.28 -11.84 20.86
N ILE A 20 -1.82 -12.96 20.37
CA ILE A 20 -1.49 -13.52 19.06
C ILE A 20 -2.78 -13.64 18.24
N HIS A 21 -2.82 -12.93 17.11
CA HIS A 21 -3.90 -13.04 16.14
C HIS A 21 -3.47 -13.99 15.01
N LEU A 22 -4.24 -15.05 14.81
CA LEU A 22 -3.98 -16.07 13.79
C LEU A 22 -5.21 -16.22 12.89
N ASN A 23 -4.98 -16.41 11.60
CA ASN A 23 -6.00 -16.79 10.62
C ASN A 23 -5.93 -18.29 10.28
N GLY A 24 -5.38 -19.11 11.19
CA GLY A 24 -5.17 -20.54 11.04
C GLY A 24 -4.89 -21.22 12.38
N ASN A 25 -4.61 -22.51 12.36
CA ASN A 25 -4.56 -23.39 13.54
C ASN A 25 -3.14 -23.75 14.01
N THR A 26 -2.13 -23.00 13.60
CA THR A 26 -0.71 -23.39 13.75
C THR A 26 -0.25 -23.51 15.21
N LEU A 27 -0.90 -22.83 16.15
CA LEU A 27 -0.58 -22.88 17.59
C LEU A 27 -1.67 -23.59 18.41
N ASP A 28 -2.64 -24.23 17.76
CA ASP A 28 -3.81 -24.80 18.45
C ASP A 28 -3.43 -25.91 19.44
N ASN A 29 -2.30 -26.57 19.21
CA ASN A 29 -1.71 -27.60 20.05
C ASN A 29 -0.97 -27.06 21.29
N ILE A 30 -0.80 -25.75 21.45
CA ILE A 30 -0.12 -25.15 22.62
C ILE A 30 -1.15 -24.69 23.65
N THR A 31 -1.12 -25.24 24.86
CA THR A 31 -1.99 -24.80 25.97
C THR A 31 -1.13 -24.42 27.16
N VAL A 32 -1.39 -23.24 27.74
CA VAL A 32 -0.70 -22.76 28.95
C VAL A 32 -1.73 -22.22 29.96
N PRO A 33 -1.42 -22.23 31.27
CA PRO A 33 -2.29 -21.63 32.28
C PRO A 33 -2.56 -20.14 32.00
N GLY A 34 -3.81 -19.71 32.16
CA GLY A 34 -4.21 -18.32 31.92
C GLY A 34 -4.35 -17.91 30.45
N MET A 35 -4.29 -18.87 29.51
CA MET A 35 -4.53 -18.60 28.09
C MET A 35 -6.02 -18.44 27.80
N ASP A 36 -6.40 -17.27 27.28
CA ASP A 36 -7.70 -17.05 26.67
C ASP A 36 -7.66 -17.31 25.16
N ARG A 37 -8.65 -18.04 24.64
CA ARG A 37 -8.81 -18.27 23.20
C ARG A 37 -10.15 -17.73 22.73
N LEU A 38 -10.08 -16.82 21.76
CA LEU A 38 -11.25 -16.25 21.11
C LEU A 38 -11.27 -16.69 19.64
N PHE A 39 -12.37 -17.32 19.23
CA PHE A 39 -12.58 -17.71 17.83
C PHE A 39 -13.55 -16.73 17.19
N ASP A 40 -13.03 -15.92 16.28
CA ASP A 40 -13.86 -15.11 15.42
C ASP A 40 -14.30 -15.93 14.20
N ARG A 41 -15.58 -16.29 14.18
CA ARG A 41 -16.23 -17.04 13.08
C ARG A 41 -17.17 -16.14 12.28
N ALA A 42 -17.16 -14.83 12.53
CA ALA A 42 -18.02 -13.92 11.79
C ALA A 42 -17.55 -13.85 10.33
N SER A 43 -18.52 -13.87 9.41
CA SER A 43 -18.25 -13.51 8.02
C SER A 43 -18.39 -12.00 7.90
N TYR A 44 -17.27 -11.33 7.69
CA TYR A 44 -17.25 -9.89 7.44
C TYR A 44 -17.49 -9.63 5.96
N ALA A 45 -18.42 -8.71 5.68
CA ALA A 45 -18.55 -8.14 4.35
C ALA A 45 -17.23 -7.46 3.94
N PRO A 46 -16.91 -7.40 2.63
CA PRO A 46 -15.79 -6.59 2.17
C PRO A 46 -15.97 -5.13 2.63
N PRO A 47 -14.89 -4.43 2.97
CA PRO A 47 -14.98 -3.03 3.34
C PRO A 47 -15.45 -2.19 2.15
N ASP A 48 -16.25 -1.15 2.39
CA ASP A 48 -16.70 -0.24 1.34
C ASP A 48 -15.54 0.53 0.68
N HIS A 49 -14.44 0.71 1.43
CA HIS A 49 -13.27 1.47 1.00
C HIS A 49 -11.97 0.74 1.32
N LEU A 50 -11.02 0.79 0.39
CA LEU A 50 -9.66 0.29 0.55
C LEU A 50 -8.68 1.39 0.14
N THR A 51 -7.63 1.62 0.93
CA THR A 51 -6.60 2.60 0.61
C THR A 51 -5.23 1.93 0.52
N LEU A 52 -4.51 2.17 -0.57
CA LEU A 52 -3.14 1.67 -0.76
C LEU A 52 -2.15 2.84 -0.87
N GLN A 53 -1.20 2.92 0.05
CA GLN A 53 -0.09 3.88 -0.01
C GLN A 53 0.98 3.37 -0.97
N LEU A 54 1.32 4.16 -2.00
CA LEU A 54 2.36 3.79 -2.95
C LEU A 54 3.75 4.08 -2.37
N CYS A 55 4.69 3.22 -2.73
CA CYS A 55 6.12 3.42 -2.53
C CYS A 55 6.86 3.44 -3.88
N HIS A 56 8.19 3.63 -3.83
CA HIS A 56 9.04 3.66 -5.02
C HIS A 56 8.98 2.39 -5.88
N LYS A 57 8.58 1.24 -5.32
CA LYS A 57 8.45 -0.04 -6.05
C LYS A 57 7.16 -0.15 -6.87
N ASP A 58 6.18 0.70 -6.56
CA ASP A 58 4.85 0.67 -7.14
C ASP A 58 4.71 1.60 -8.35
N ILE A 59 5.77 2.33 -8.68
CA ILE A 59 5.79 3.38 -9.71
C ILE A 59 6.96 3.21 -10.68
N ILE A 60 6.84 3.78 -11.86
CA ILE A 60 7.94 3.89 -12.83
C ILE A 60 8.74 5.15 -12.52
N LEU A 61 9.86 5.02 -11.81
CA LEU A 61 10.71 6.14 -11.39
C LEU A 61 11.22 6.97 -12.58
N ASP A 62 11.62 6.33 -13.66
CA ASP A 62 12.14 7.01 -14.86
C ASP A 62 11.11 7.91 -15.55
N HIS A 63 9.80 7.67 -15.35
CA HIS A 63 8.76 8.55 -15.89
C HIS A 63 8.89 9.98 -15.33
N PHE A 64 9.31 10.09 -14.07
CA PHE A 64 9.43 11.36 -13.36
C PHE A 64 10.49 12.29 -13.95
N LEU A 65 11.52 11.75 -14.60
CA LEU A 65 12.58 12.53 -15.23
C LEU A 65 12.04 13.49 -16.31
N THR A 66 10.88 13.16 -16.91
CA THR A 66 10.27 13.97 -17.99
C THR A 66 9.08 14.82 -17.56
N CYS A 67 8.57 14.65 -16.33
CA CYS A 67 7.37 15.35 -15.85
C CYS A 67 7.62 16.24 -14.63
N GLN A 68 8.86 16.73 -14.45
CA GLN A 68 9.21 17.63 -13.34
C GLN A 68 8.43 18.95 -13.34
N TYR A 69 8.17 19.54 -14.50
CA TYR A 69 7.43 20.80 -14.60
C TYR A 69 6.01 20.73 -14.02
N PRO A 70 5.13 19.79 -14.44
CA PRO A 70 3.80 19.67 -13.84
C PRO A 70 3.88 19.26 -12.36
N ILE A 71 4.83 18.42 -11.97
CA ILE A 71 5.01 18.00 -10.57
C ILE A 71 5.39 19.16 -9.66
N ALA A 72 6.16 20.13 -10.14
CA ALA A 72 6.55 21.30 -9.36
C ALA A 72 5.36 22.18 -8.93
N GLN A 73 4.21 22.04 -9.59
CA GLN A 73 2.99 22.78 -9.29
C GLN A 73 2.07 22.05 -8.29
N LEU A 74 2.32 20.76 -8.03
CA LEU A 74 1.49 19.94 -7.17
C LEU A 74 1.88 20.07 -5.70
N ARG A 75 0.91 19.82 -4.82
CA ARG A 75 1.11 19.84 -3.36
C ARG A 75 0.64 18.55 -2.71
N SER A 76 1.24 18.20 -1.57
CA SER A 76 0.70 17.15 -0.70
C SER A 76 -0.74 17.48 -0.30
N GLY A 77 -1.59 16.46 -0.27
CA GLY A 77 -3.03 16.56 -0.05
C GLY A 77 -3.84 16.81 -1.33
N GLU A 78 -3.20 17.13 -2.45
CA GLU A 78 -3.91 17.35 -3.72
C GLU A 78 -4.39 16.01 -4.31
N ALA A 79 -5.58 16.05 -4.91
CA ALA A 79 -6.20 14.90 -5.55
C ALA A 79 -5.80 14.80 -7.02
N LEU A 80 -5.50 13.58 -7.46
CA LEU A 80 -5.23 13.22 -8.84
C LEU A 80 -6.30 12.23 -9.33
N ALA A 81 -6.61 12.31 -10.62
CA ALA A 81 -7.41 11.29 -11.28
C ALA A 81 -6.58 10.01 -11.44
N VAL A 82 -7.22 8.84 -11.32
CA VAL A 82 -6.59 7.52 -11.45
C VAL A 82 -7.29 6.73 -12.55
N ASP A 83 -6.53 6.16 -13.49
CA ASP A 83 -7.07 5.45 -14.67
C ASP A 83 -6.61 3.98 -14.76
N GLY A 84 -6.15 3.42 -13.63
CA GLY A 84 -5.68 2.04 -13.51
C GLY A 84 -4.25 1.80 -14.01
N GLN A 85 -3.67 2.72 -14.78
CA GLN A 85 -2.29 2.65 -15.27
C GLN A 85 -1.39 3.74 -14.68
N GLY A 86 -1.99 4.80 -14.11
CA GLY A 86 -1.25 5.85 -13.44
C GLY A 86 -2.17 6.89 -12.83
N CYS A 87 -1.59 8.06 -12.56
CA CYS A 87 -2.31 9.23 -12.06
C CYS A 87 -2.15 10.42 -13.00
N ARG A 88 -3.22 11.21 -13.08
CA ARG A 88 -3.30 12.41 -13.91
C ARG A 88 -3.71 13.61 -13.07
N THR A 89 -3.17 14.76 -13.43
CA THR A 89 -3.61 16.05 -12.91
C THR A 89 -4.97 16.42 -13.48
N ARG A 90 -5.61 17.46 -12.91
CA ARG A 90 -6.93 17.94 -13.34
C ARG A 90 -6.96 18.42 -14.80
N ASP A 91 -5.84 18.89 -15.33
CA ASP A 91 -5.66 19.27 -16.74
C ASP A 91 -5.34 18.06 -17.66
N GLY A 92 -5.39 16.83 -17.13
CA GLY A 92 -5.28 15.59 -17.90
C GLY A 92 -3.84 15.09 -18.14
N ARG A 93 -2.82 15.80 -17.64
CA ARG A 93 -1.41 15.42 -17.81
C ARG A 93 -1.08 14.21 -16.94
N VAL A 94 -0.39 13.23 -17.51
CA VAL A 94 0.12 12.07 -16.77
C VAL A 94 1.33 12.51 -15.95
N VAL A 95 1.24 12.35 -14.64
CA VAL A 95 2.30 12.73 -13.69
C VAL A 95 2.88 11.55 -12.92
N LEU A 96 2.23 10.39 -12.99
CA LEU A 96 2.69 9.15 -12.38
C LEU A 96 2.23 7.97 -13.22
N ARG A 97 3.09 6.98 -13.40
CA ARG A 97 2.75 5.68 -13.99
C ARG A 97 3.04 4.57 -12.99
N PHE A 98 2.14 3.60 -12.92
CA PHE A 98 2.31 2.44 -12.05
C PHE A 98 3.37 1.50 -12.60
N SER A 99 4.11 0.84 -11.70
CA SER A 99 4.91 -0.32 -12.07
C SER A 99 3.98 -1.44 -12.54
N LYS A 100 4.49 -2.35 -13.38
CA LYS A 100 3.69 -3.49 -13.88
C LYS A 100 3.04 -4.27 -12.74
N LYS A 101 3.82 -4.57 -11.69
CA LYS A 101 3.33 -5.28 -10.50
C LYS A 101 2.15 -4.56 -9.82
N PHE A 102 2.22 -3.23 -9.69
CA PHE A 102 1.15 -2.48 -9.07
C PHE A 102 -0.07 -2.35 -10.01
N ALA A 103 0.14 -2.18 -11.31
CA ALA A 103 -0.96 -2.21 -12.29
C ALA A 103 -1.70 -3.55 -12.29
N ASP A 104 -0.98 -4.67 -12.19
CA ASP A 104 -1.56 -6.01 -12.06
C ASP A 104 -2.38 -6.17 -10.76
N LEU A 105 -1.89 -5.59 -9.64
CA LEU A 105 -2.62 -5.53 -8.37
C LEU A 105 -3.91 -4.69 -8.49
N VAL A 106 -3.86 -3.53 -9.15
CA VAL A 106 -5.06 -2.71 -9.40
C VAL A 106 -6.07 -3.50 -10.22
N ALA A 107 -5.62 -4.19 -11.27
CA ALA A 107 -6.48 -5.02 -12.11
C ALA A 107 -7.09 -6.21 -11.33
N SER A 108 -6.34 -6.82 -10.40
CA SER A 108 -6.89 -7.89 -9.56
C SER A 108 -7.95 -7.36 -8.60
N ARG A 109 -7.74 -6.16 -8.01
CA ARG A 109 -8.74 -5.50 -7.16
C ARG A 109 -10.00 -5.12 -7.92
N GLN A 110 -9.88 -4.65 -9.15
CA GLN A 110 -11.04 -4.38 -10.01
C GLN A 110 -11.88 -5.63 -10.29
N LYS A 111 -11.25 -6.81 -10.44
CA LYS A 111 -11.96 -8.09 -10.56
C LYS A 111 -12.69 -8.51 -9.28
N GLU A 112 -12.26 -7.99 -8.14
CA GLU A 112 -12.89 -8.16 -6.82
C GLU A 112 -13.86 -7.01 -6.50
N ASN A 113 -14.33 -6.27 -7.52
CA ASN A 113 -15.24 -5.13 -7.41
C ASN A 113 -14.68 -3.89 -6.69
N PHE A 114 -13.38 -3.83 -6.43
CA PHE A 114 -12.72 -2.63 -5.91
C PHE A 114 -12.22 -1.74 -7.04
N VAL A 115 -12.93 -0.64 -7.29
CA VAL A 115 -12.61 0.31 -8.36
C VAL A 115 -11.77 1.46 -7.79
N PRO A 116 -10.62 1.81 -8.40
CA PRO A 116 -9.86 2.99 -8.00
C PRO A 116 -10.65 4.26 -8.37
N VAL A 117 -10.91 5.11 -7.38
CA VAL A 117 -11.78 6.31 -7.54
C VAL A 117 -11.03 7.62 -7.44
N ARG A 118 -9.95 7.68 -6.64
CA ARG A 118 -9.10 8.88 -6.52
C ARG A 118 -7.71 8.52 -6.05
N ALA A 119 -6.74 9.36 -6.35
CA ALA A 119 -5.41 9.31 -5.77
C ALA A 119 -5.17 10.60 -4.98
N VAL A 120 -4.55 10.54 -3.81
CA VAL A 120 -4.20 11.73 -3.01
C VAL A 120 -2.71 11.75 -2.78
N ILE A 121 -2.03 12.86 -3.11
CA ILE A 121 -0.58 12.97 -2.97
C ILE A 121 -0.23 13.00 -1.48
N ARG A 122 0.40 11.94 -0.96
CA ARG A 122 0.85 11.94 0.44
C ARG A 122 2.24 12.55 0.57
N TYR A 123 3.18 12.11 -0.25
CA TYR A 123 4.54 12.63 -0.26
C TYR A 123 4.99 13.07 -1.65
N ILE A 124 5.76 14.16 -1.67
CA ILE A 124 6.58 14.58 -2.81
C ILE A 124 8.01 14.54 -2.30
N VAL A 125 8.85 13.68 -2.85
CA VAL A 125 10.23 13.46 -2.37
C VAL A 125 11.23 13.57 -3.50
N TYR A 126 12.47 13.90 -3.17
CA TYR A 126 13.57 13.85 -4.13
C TYR A 126 14.11 12.43 -4.23
N TRP A 127 14.30 11.97 -5.47
CA TRP A 127 14.91 10.70 -5.80
C TRP A 127 16.16 10.96 -6.64
N HIS A 128 17.27 10.34 -6.22
CA HIS A 128 18.54 10.37 -6.93
C HIS A 128 18.73 9.07 -7.71
N LYS A 129 19.01 9.17 -9.00
CA LYS A 129 19.30 8.02 -9.86
C LYS A 129 20.80 7.77 -9.86
N GLU A 130 21.24 6.60 -9.39
CA GLU A 130 22.68 6.30 -9.16
C GLU A 130 23.59 6.54 -10.36
N ASN A 131 23.08 6.42 -11.59
CA ASN A 131 23.84 6.56 -12.83
C ASN A 131 23.61 7.89 -13.57
N ASP A 132 22.85 8.82 -12.99
CA ASP A 132 22.52 10.11 -13.60
C ASP A 132 22.86 11.22 -12.62
N HIS A 133 23.46 12.32 -13.08
CA HIS A 133 23.99 13.37 -12.19
C HIS A 133 22.90 14.31 -11.61
N GLY A 134 21.65 13.84 -11.49
CA GLY A 134 20.50 14.67 -11.14
C GLY A 134 19.55 14.03 -10.14
N GLU A 135 18.98 14.89 -9.30
CA GLU A 135 17.82 14.55 -8.47
C GLU A 135 16.53 14.99 -9.17
N CYS A 136 15.47 14.20 -9.02
CA CYS A 136 14.14 14.58 -9.51
C CYS A 136 13.08 14.36 -8.43
N ARG A 137 11.99 15.13 -8.48
CA ARG A 137 10.84 14.96 -7.59
C ARG A 137 9.98 13.80 -8.07
N ILE A 138 9.64 12.91 -7.15
CA ILE A 138 8.68 11.82 -7.37
C ILE A 138 7.46 11.99 -6.48
N LEU A 139 6.33 11.48 -6.95
CA LEU A 139 5.05 11.49 -6.24
C LEU A 139 4.80 10.11 -5.61
N LEU A 140 4.42 10.11 -4.33
CA LEU A 140 3.99 8.91 -3.61
C LEU A 140 2.57 9.13 -3.07
N PRO A 141 1.54 8.92 -3.91
CA PRO A 141 0.16 9.08 -3.49
C PRO A 141 -0.38 7.84 -2.78
N GLU A 142 -1.54 8.00 -2.17
CA GLU A 142 -2.41 6.92 -1.73
C GLU A 142 -3.54 6.75 -2.75
N ILE A 143 -3.84 5.51 -3.14
CA ILE A 143 -4.94 5.19 -4.07
C ILE A 143 -6.17 4.77 -3.28
N GLN A 144 -7.20 5.57 -3.44
CA GLN A 144 -8.58 5.41 -3.02
C GLN A 144 -9.32 4.34 -3.83
N PHE A 145 -9.72 3.21 -3.25
CA PHE A 145 -10.63 2.25 -3.89
C PHE A 145 -11.99 2.25 -3.19
N GLU A 146 -13.03 2.00 -3.98
CA GLU A 146 -14.41 1.85 -3.53
C GLU A 146 -14.95 0.49 -4.00
N TYR A 147 -15.61 -0.23 -3.10
CA TYR A 147 -16.32 -1.45 -3.45
C TYR A 147 -17.59 -1.09 -4.23
N ARG A 148 -17.76 -1.66 -5.43
CA ARG A 148 -18.92 -1.44 -6.28
C ARG A 148 -19.60 -2.78 -6.57
N ALA A 149 -20.70 -3.02 -5.84
CA ALA A 149 -21.52 -4.22 -5.97
C ALA A 149 -22.17 -4.35 -7.36
#